data_AF-A0A0H4VYX3-F1
#
_entry.id   AF-A0A0H4VYX3-F1
#
_cell.length_a   1.000
_cell.length_b   1.000
_cell.length_c   1.000
_cell.angle_alpha   90.00
_cell.angle_beta   90.00
_cell.angle_gamma   90.00
#
_symmetry.space_group_name_H-M   'P 1'
#
loop_
_entity.id
_entity.type
_entity.pdbx_description
1 polymer ?
#
loop_
_entity_poly.entity_id
_entity_poly.type
_entity_poly.pdbx_seq_one_letter_code
_entity_poly.pdbx_strand_id
1 'polypeptide(L)'
;MDEGWLELLATGLTFDLTGLSPHKAHPVPASVHSFACARDFDQSELEAITLSPGPHLASSGVIMFPVVRCLALLAAQLTQLSGVQAVAWHPARAISAPDYFRRGVFGWVDGGAFPGLGLTALVTNPDGSLQSEGLDIFTGQELLLPAEMCADRSQAAKIALRLLNWLVEHGRIGQTFAFTGPDGEPLVLEPQGETGFLHLWRGAT
;
A
#
# COMPACT_ATOMS: atom_id res chain seq x y z
N MET A 1 27.28 6.90 -22.56
CA MET A 1 26.13 6.09 -23.01
C MET A 1 25.14 6.19 -21.88
N ASP A 2 23.95 6.75 -22.12
CA ASP A 2 22.93 6.85 -21.08
C ASP A 2 22.51 5.44 -20.67
N GLU A 3 22.55 5.13 -19.38
CA GLU A 3 22.32 3.78 -18.85
C GLU A 3 20.84 3.39 -18.80
N GLY A 4 19.94 4.18 -19.40
CA GLY A 4 18.50 3.90 -19.46
C GLY A 4 17.76 4.00 -18.12
N TRP A 5 18.41 4.61 -17.13
CA TRP A 5 17.87 4.91 -15.82
C TRP A 5 18.26 6.33 -15.39
N LEU A 6 17.44 6.92 -14.55
CA LEU A 6 17.66 8.24 -13.95
C LEU A 6 17.65 8.09 -12.43
N GLU A 7 18.69 8.59 -11.76
CA GLU A 7 18.70 8.71 -10.30
C GLU A 7 17.88 9.92 -9.86
N LEU A 8 16.97 9.70 -8.92
CA LEU A 8 16.19 10.73 -8.25
C LEU A 8 16.64 10.85 -6.80
N LEU A 9 17.07 12.04 -6.40
CA LEU A 9 17.39 12.36 -5.01
C LEU A 9 16.22 13.09 -4.35
N ALA A 10 15.65 12.51 -3.30
CA ALA A 10 14.55 13.11 -2.55
C ALA A 10 14.72 12.85 -1.05
N THR A 11 14.63 13.91 -0.24
CA THR A 11 14.75 13.82 1.24
C THR A 11 16.04 13.13 1.73
N GLY A 12 17.12 13.19 0.95
CA GLY A 12 18.39 12.51 1.26
C GLY A 12 18.41 11.01 0.92
N LEU A 13 17.38 10.50 0.23
CA LEU A 13 17.26 9.13 -0.25
C LEU A 13 17.35 9.11 -1.79
N THR A 14 17.95 8.07 -2.35
CA THR A 14 18.04 7.89 -3.81
C THR A 14 17.05 6.86 -4.31
N PHE A 15 16.47 7.12 -5.47
CA PHE A 15 15.54 6.24 -6.16
C PHE A 15 15.94 6.14 -7.63
N ASP A 16 15.67 4.99 -8.23
CA ASP A 16 15.96 4.76 -9.63
C ASP A 16 14.65 4.84 -10.41
N LEU A 17 14.66 5.62 -11.50
CA LEU A 17 13.57 5.69 -12.46
C LEU A 17 14.03 5.05 -13.77
N THR A 18 13.39 3.96 -14.17
CA THR A 18 13.75 3.16 -15.36
C THR A 18 12.59 3.07 -16.36
N GLY A 19 12.86 2.61 -17.58
CA GLY A 19 11.85 2.47 -18.64
C GLY A 19 11.56 3.77 -19.39
N LEU A 20 12.46 4.76 -19.28
CA LEU A 20 12.35 6.04 -19.98
C LEU A 20 12.86 5.92 -21.42
N SER A 21 12.16 6.58 -22.35
CA SER A 21 12.67 6.81 -23.71
C SER A 21 14.03 7.53 -23.64
N PRO A 22 15.04 7.16 -24.46
CA PRO A 22 14.98 6.29 -25.65
C PRO A 22 15.09 4.78 -25.37
N HIS A 23 15.14 4.37 -24.11
CA HIS A 23 15.22 2.96 -23.75
C HIS A 23 13.83 2.30 -23.78
N LYS A 24 13.82 0.97 -23.76
CA LYS A 24 12.58 0.20 -23.80
C LYS A 24 11.78 0.44 -22.51
N ALA A 25 10.51 0.81 -22.68
CA ALA A 25 9.59 0.91 -21.55
C ALA A 25 9.39 -0.43 -20.85
N HIS A 26 9.02 -0.39 -19.57
CA HIS A 26 8.65 -1.58 -18.84
C HIS A 26 7.21 -1.99 -19.19
N PRO A 27 6.89 -3.30 -19.15
CA PRO A 27 5.50 -3.74 -19.22
C PRO A 27 4.74 -3.28 -17.97
N VAL A 28 3.45 -3.00 -18.12
CA VAL A 28 2.59 -2.72 -16.96
C VAL A 28 2.48 -3.99 -16.10
N PRO A 29 2.68 -3.89 -14.77
CA PRO A 29 2.57 -5.05 -13.89
C PRO A 29 1.14 -5.57 -13.81
N ALA A 30 1.00 -6.87 -13.61
CA ALA A 30 -0.28 -7.47 -13.30
C ALA A 30 -0.84 -6.87 -11.99
N SER A 31 -2.02 -6.27 -12.09
CA SER A 31 -2.75 -5.69 -10.97
C SER A 31 -4.06 -6.44 -10.77
N VAL A 32 -4.41 -6.72 -9.53
CA VAL A 32 -5.65 -7.41 -9.17
C VAL A 32 -6.70 -6.42 -8.67
N HIS A 33 -6.25 -5.31 -8.09
CA HIS A 33 -7.12 -4.30 -7.50
C HIS A 33 -7.07 -3.02 -8.32
N SER A 34 -8.23 -2.41 -8.56
CA SER A 34 -8.35 -1.16 -9.31
C SER A 34 -9.10 -0.12 -8.49
N PHE A 35 -8.51 1.07 -8.32
CA PHE A 35 -9.05 2.13 -7.49
C PHE A 35 -9.27 3.42 -8.28
N ALA A 36 -10.53 3.84 -8.35
CA ALA A 36 -10.97 5.07 -9.02
C ALA A 36 -10.59 5.18 -10.52
N CYS A 37 -10.10 4.11 -11.14
CA CYS A 37 -9.92 4.03 -12.58
C CYS A 37 -11.27 4.12 -13.30
N ALA A 38 -11.25 4.61 -14.54
CA ALA A 38 -12.42 4.58 -15.40
C ALA A 38 -12.90 3.12 -15.62
N ARG A 39 -14.20 2.92 -15.86
CA ARG A 39 -14.75 1.56 -16.01
C ARG A 39 -14.18 0.82 -17.22
N ASP A 40 -13.81 1.56 -18.25
CA ASP A 40 -13.22 1.14 -19.51
C ASP A 40 -11.69 1.29 -19.52
N PHE A 41 -11.07 1.49 -18.35
CA PHE A 41 -9.62 1.53 -18.24
C PHE A 41 -9.03 0.18 -18.63
N ASP A 42 -8.22 0.20 -19.70
CA ASP A 42 -7.47 -0.96 -20.17
C ASP A 42 -5.97 -0.70 -20.03
N GLN A 43 -5.31 -1.61 -19.33
CA GLN A 43 -3.88 -1.53 -19.08
C GLN A 43 -3.02 -2.19 -20.18
N SER A 44 -3.62 -2.95 -21.11
CA SER A 44 -2.87 -3.68 -22.16
C SER A 44 -2.16 -2.76 -23.15
N GLU A 45 -2.74 -1.58 -23.38
CA GLU A 45 -2.25 -0.59 -24.35
C GLU A 45 -1.27 0.43 -23.73
N LEU A 46 -0.87 0.21 -22.48
CA LEU A 46 -0.02 1.12 -21.74
C LEU A 46 1.42 0.63 -21.62
N GLU A 47 2.31 1.58 -21.46
CA GLU A 47 3.71 1.37 -21.11
C GLU A 47 3.97 1.93 -19.71
N ALA A 48 4.95 1.36 -19.01
CA ALA A 48 5.31 1.79 -17.66
C ALA A 48 6.74 2.33 -17.59
N ILE A 49 6.89 3.37 -16.77
CA ILE A 49 8.17 3.70 -16.12
C ILE A 49 8.13 3.13 -14.70
N THR A 50 9.27 2.68 -14.21
CA THR A 50 9.34 2.04 -12.89
C THR A 50 10.18 2.91 -11.97
N LEU A 51 9.58 3.27 -10.82
CA LEU A 51 10.27 3.94 -9.74
C LEU A 51 10.57 2.93 -8.63
N SER A 52 11.83 2.81 -8.25
CA SER A 52 12.29 1.87 -7.23
C SER A 52 13.23 2.54 -6.22
N PRO A 53 13.29 2.11 -4.95
CA PRO A 53 14.38 2.51 -4.06
C PRO A 53 15.73 2.10 -4.64
N GLY A 54 16.76 2.94 -4.48
CA GLY A 54 18.11 2.61 -4.92
C GLY A 54 18.66 1.34 -4.24
N PRO A 55 19.61 0.60 -4.86
CA PRO A 55 20.04 -0.72 -4.39
C PRO A 55 20.50 -0.76 -2.92
N HIS A 56 21.11 0.32 -2.45
CA HIS A 56 21.60 0.44 -1.07
C HIS A 56 20.47 0.59 -0.03
N LEU A 57 19.28 1.04 -0.44
CA LEU A 57 18.10 1.14 0.43
C LEU A 57 17.38 -0.20 0.58
N ALA A 58 17.57 -1.12 -0.37
CA ALA A 58 16.94 -2.44 -0.40
C ALA A 58 17.87 -3.56 0.14
N SER A 59 19.11 -3.25 0.50
CA SER A 59 20.17 -4.24 0.75
C SER A 59 19.94 -5.17 1.95
N SER A 60 19.03 -4.84 2.87
CA SER A 60 18.72 -5.64 4.08
C SER A 60 17.47 -6.52 3.94
N GLY A 61 16.78 -6.48 2.78
CA GLY A 61 15.51 -7.18 2.57
C GLY A 61 14.30 -6.54 3.25
N VAL A 62 14.51 -5.55 4.14
CA VAL A 62 13.44 -4.76 4.77
C VAL A 62 13.56 -3.30 4.31
N ILE A 63 12.52 -2.80 3.66
CA ILE A 63 12.47 -1.39 3.26
C ILE A 63 11.96 -0.58 4.45
N MET A 64 12.73 0.43 4.86
CA MET A 64 12.35 1.28 5.99
C MET A 64 11.14 2.16 5.64
N PHE A 65 10.26 2.40 6.62
CA PHE A 65 9.07 3.24 6.45
C PHE A 65 9.34 4.61 5.75
N PRO A 66 10.39 5.39 6.11
CA PRO A 66 10.69 6.64 5.41
C PRO A 66 10.97 6.46 3.91
N VAL A 67 11.55 5.34 3.50
CA VAL A 67 11.84 5.02 2.10
C VAL A 67 10.53 4.76 1.35
N VAL A 68 9.63 3.96 1.90
CA VAL A 68 8.32 3.67 1.28
C VAL A 68 7.46 4.94 1.21
N ARG A 69 7.45 5.77 2.26
CA ARG A 69 6.72 7.04 2.28
C ARG A 69 7.26 8.00 1.21
N CYS A 70 8.58 8.11 1.06
CA CYS A 70 9.18 8.94 0.03
C CYS A 70 8.94 8.37 -1.38
N LEU A 71 8.96 7.05 -1.55
CA LEU A 71 8.61 6.38 -2.81
C LEU A 71 7.18 6.73 -3.25
N ALA A 72 6.21 6.63 -2.33
CA ALA A 72 4.82 7.02 -2.59
C ALA A 72 4.71 8.51 -2.96
N LEU A 73 5.41 9.38 -2.24
CA LEU A 73 5.45 10.82 -2.52
C LEU A 73 5.98 11.11 -3.93
N LEU A 74 7.10 10.49 -4.31
CA LEU A 74 7.68 10.65 -5.65
C LEU A 74 6.73 10.15 -6.74
N ALA A 75 6.11 8.98 -6.56
CA ALA A 75 5.10 8.48 -7.48
C ALA A 75 3.92 9.47 -7.62
N ALA A 76 3.45 10.06 -6.51
CA ALA A 76 2.41 11.08 -6.50
C ALA A 76 2.82 12.41 -7.16
N GLN A 77 4.10 12.78 -7.12
CA GLN A 77 4.63 13.92 -7.88
C GLN A 77 4.67 13.62 -9.38
N LEU A 78 5.09 12.42 -9.77
CA LEU A 78 5.15 12.01 -11.18
C LEU A 78 3.78 11.99 -11.86
N THR A 79 2.69 11.76 -11.12
CA THR A 79 1.33 11.84 -11.70
C THR A 79 0.91 13.25 -12.14
N GLN A 80 1.70 14.29 -11.84
CA GLN A 80 1.48 15.63 -12.37
C GLN A 80 1.95 15.77 -13.82
N LEU A 81 2.75 14.83 -14.33
CA LEU A 81 3.16 14.81 -15.72
C LEU A 81 1.95 14.51 -16.62
N SER A 82 1.88 15.21 -17.75
CA SER A 82 0.86 14.95 -18.77
C SER A 82 1.02 13.54 -19.34
N GLY A 83 -0.09 12.82 -19.48
CA GLY A 83 -0.12 11.51 -20.12
C GLY A 83 -0.04 10.32 -19.16
N VAL A 84 0.22 10.53 -17.86
CA VAL A 84 0.13 9.47 -16.86
C VAL A 84 -1.32 8.99 -16.74
N GLN A 85 -1.54 7.71 -17.05
CA GLN A 85 -2.89 7.11 -17.06
C GLN A 85 -3.26 6.47 -15.72
N ALA A 86 -2.29 5.93 -14.98
CA ALA A 86 -2.49 5.27 -13.70
C ALA A 86 -1.18 5.14 -12.92
N VAL A 87 -1.29 4.78 -11.64
CA VAL A 87 -0.17 4.37 -10.79
C VAL A 87 -0.35 2.92 -10.37
N ALA A 88 0.62 2.07 -10.73
CA ALA A 88 0.69 0.71 -10.22
C ALA A 88 1.54 0.67 -8.95
N TRP A 89 0.97 0.15 -7.86
CA TRP A 89 1.64 -0.05 -6.58
C TRP A 89 1.82 -1.54 -6.30
N HIS A 90 3.03 -2.03 -6.56
CA HIS A 90 3.34 -3.46 -6.54
C HIS A 90 3.02 -4.19 -5.24
N PRO A 91 3.33 -3.66 -4.03
CA PRO A 91 3.07 -4.37 -2.78
C PRO A 91 1.60 -4.73 -2.59
N ALA A 92 0.70 -3.87 -3.04
CA ALA A 92 -0.74 -4.08 -2.96
C ALA A 92 -1.33 -4.74 -4.22
N ARG A 93 -0.51 -5.03 -5.24
CA ARG A 93 -0.93 -5.38 -6.62
C ARG A 93 -2.09 -4.51 -7.11
N ALA A 94 -2.01 -3.22 -6.83
CA ALA A 94 -3.07 -2.27 -7.06
C ALA A 94 -2.71 -1.33 -8.21
N ILE A 95 -3.72 -0.94 -8.99
CA ILE A 95 -3.64 0.15 -9.95
C ILE A 95 -4.63 1.24 -9.55
N SER A 96 -4.19 2.49 -9.54
CA SER A 96 -4.98 3.63 -9.09
C SER A 96 -5.03 4.73 -10.13
N ALA A 97 -6.17 5.40 -10.25
CA ALA A 97 -6.25 6.63 -11.04
C ALA A 97 -5.27 7.69 -10.51
N PRO A 98 -4.62 8.48 -11.39
CA PRO A 98 -3.56 9.42 -11.01
C PRO A 98 -3.99 10.43 -9.93
N ASP A 99 -5.19 11.03 -10.10
CA ASP A 99 -5.75 12.00 -9.15
C ASP A 99 -6.18 11.40 -7.82
N TYR A 100 -6.61 10.14 -7.83
CA TYR A 100 -6.95 9.42 -6.61
C TYR A 100 -5.70 9.16 -5.78
N PHE A 101 -4.68 8.56 -6.41
CA PHE A 101 -3.40 8.25 -5.77
C PHE A 101 -2.73 9.51 -5.22
N ARG A 102 -2.59 10.55 -6.06
CA ARG A 102 -1.93 11.80 -5.69
C ARG A 102 -2.58 12.49 -4.50
N ARG A 103 -3.91 12.64 -4.50
CA ARG A 103 -4.63 13.30 -3.41
C ARG A 103 -4.46 12.54 -2.09
N GLY A 104 -4.55 11.21 -2.13
CA GLY A 104 -4.36 10.37 -0.95
C GLY A 104 -2.96 10.51 -0.37
N VAL A 105 -1.94 10.39 -1.22
CA VAL A 105 -0.54 10.48 -0.78
C VAL A 105 -0.16 11.88 -0.29
N PHE A 106 -0.53 12.95 -1.00
CA PHE A 106 -0.22 14.31 -0.55
C PHE A 106 -0.92 14.63 0.78
N GLY A 107 -2.21 14.29 0.90
CA GLY A 107 -2.95 14.46 2.15
C GLY A 107 -2.27 13.75 3.32
N TRP A 108 -1.77 12.53 3.10
CA TRP A 108 -1.02 11.78 4.12
C TRP A 108 0.34 12.39 4.44
N VAL A 109 1.11 12.78 3.43
CA VAL A 109 2.44 13.38 3.63
C VAL A 109 2.34 14.70 4.38
N ASP A 110 1.27 15.48 4.17
CA ASP A 110 0.95 16.73 4.87
C ASP A 110 0.40 16.50 6.30
N GLY A 111 0.38 15.27 6.81
CA GLY A 111 -0.01 14.92 8.17
C GLY A 111 -1.46 14.42 8.32
N GLY A 112 -2.17 14.21 7.22
CA GLY A 112 -3.45 13.53 7.20
C GLY A 112 -3.34 12.02 7.36
N ALA A 113 -4.49 11.34 7.26
CA ALA A 113 -4.56 9.89 7.38
C ALA A 113 -3.87 9.15 6.22
N PHE A 114 -3.29 7.99 6.51
CA PHE A 114 -2.75 7.04 5.55
C PHE A 114 -3.81 6.67 4.48
N PRO A 115 -3.47 6.70 3.17
CA PRO A 115 -4.40 6.37 2.12
C PRO A 115 -4.46 4.85 1.98
N GLY A 116 -5.30 4.22 2.81
CA GLY A 116 -5.41 2.76 2.89
C GLY A 116 -5.52 2.10 1.51
N LEU A 117 -6.54 2.41 0.74
CA LEU A 117 -6.69 1.85 -0.61
C LEU A 117 -5.75 2.53 -1.61
N GLY A 118 -5.11 1.73 -2.45
CA GLY A 118 -4.13 2.17 -3.45
C GLY A 118 -2.68 1.99 -2.98
N LEU A 119 -2.38 2.20 -1.69
CA LEU A 119 -1.12 1.77 -1.07
C LEU A 119 -1.23 0.39 -0.39
N THR A 120 -2.45 -0.03 -0.07
CA THR A 120 -2.84 -1.40 0.29
C THR A 120 -4.13 -1.77 -0.43
N ALA A 121 -4.54 -3.03 -0.32
CA ALA A 121 -5.86 -3.50 -0.71
C ALA A 121 -6.50 -4.33 0.41
N LEU A 122 -7.82 -4.51 0.36
CA LEU A 122 -8.55 -5.44 1.23
C LEU A 122 -9.13 -6.57 0.37
N VAL A 123 -8.74 -7.80 0.68
CA VAL A 123 -9.07 -9.01 -0.07
C VAL A 123 -10.02 -9.87 0.76
N THR A 124 -11.14 -10.27 0.16
CA THR A 124 -11.99 -11.29 0.76
C THR A 124 -11.49 -12.67 0.32
N ASN A 125 -11.08 -13.48 1.29
CA ASN A 125 -10.60 -14.83 1.05
C ASN A 125 -11.77 -15.81 0.81
N PRO A 126 -11.53 -16.99 0.21
CA PRO A 126 -12.57 -17.98 -0.05
C PRO A 126 -13.31 -18.48 1.20
N ASP A 127 -12.67 -18.46 2.37
CA ASP A 127 -13.26 -18.82 3.67
C ASP A 127 -14.12 -17.70 4.26
N GLY A 128 -14.19 -16.54 3.60
CA GLY A 128 -14.92 -15.37 4.04
C GLY A 128 -14.13 -14.43 4.97
N SER A 129 -12.89 -14.74 5.32
CA SER A 129 -12.02 -13.79 6.02
C SER A 129 -11.69 -12.57 5.15
N LEU A 130 -11.30 -11.46 5.77
CA LEU A 130 -10.87 -10.24 5.11
C LEU A 130 -9.41 -9.98 5.47
N GLN A 131 -8.56 -9.80 4.48
CA GLN A 131 -7.12 -9.67 4.64
C GLN A 131 -6.62 -8.38 3.98
N SER A 132 -5.60 -7.73 4.53
CA SER A 132 -4.87 -6.70 3.80
C SER A 132 -3.83 -7.29 2.83
N GLU A 133 -3.55 -6.55 1.77
CA GLU A 133 -2.48 -6.84 0.84
C GLU A 133 -1.63 -5.59 0.65
N GLY A 134 -0.34 -5.68 0.94
CA GLY A 134 0.65 -4.60 0.84
C GLY A 134 0.83 -3.78 2.12
N LEU A 135 0.23 -4.17 3.26
CA LEU A 135 0.50 -3.52 4.55
C LEU A 135 1.89 -3.93 5.09
N ASP A 136 2.37 -5.11 4.69
CA ASP A 136 3.64 -5.68 5.12
C ASP A 136 4.84 -4.77 4.84
N ILE A 137 4.87 -4.07 3.72
CA ILE A 137 5.97 -3.15 3.38
C ILE A 137 6.06 -1.96 4.34
N PHE A 138 4.96 -1.62 5.03
CA PHE A 138 4.92 -0.53 6.01
C PHE A 138 5.18 -1.00 7.43
N THR A 139 4.71 -2.19 7.80
CA THR A 139 4.65 -2.65 9.21
C THR A 139 5.36 -3.99 9.46
N GLY A 140 5.75 -4.69 8.39
CA GLY A 140 6.20 -6.08 8.41
C GLY A 140 5.08 -7.09 8.69
N GLN A 141 3.80 -6.66 8.69
CA GLN A 141 2.65 -7.53 8.93
C GLN A 141 1.47 -7.22 7.99
N GLU A 142 0.72 -8.26 7.62
CA GLU A 142 -0.61 -8.13 7.03
C GLU A 142 -1.69 -8.29 8.11
N LEU A 143 -2.76 -7.51 8.00
CA LEU A 143 -3.93 -7.57 8.86
C LEU A 143 -4.89 -8.66 8.36
N LEU A 144 -5.39 -9.50 9.27
CA LEU A 144 -6.41 -10.51 8.98
C LEU A 144 -7.60 -10.37 9.93
N LEU A 145 -8.81 -10.25 9.36
CA LEU A 145 -10.08 -10.31 10.06
C LEU A 145 -10.73 -11.67 9.74
N PRO A 146 -11.07 -12.48 10.75
CA PRO A 146 -11.68 -13.78 10.52
C PRO A 146 -13.12 -13.63 10.03
N ALA A 147 -13.67 -14.69 9.43
CA ALA A 147 -14.96 -14.66 8.74
C ALA A 147 -16.11 -14.22 9.66
N GLU A 148 -16.08 -14.59 10.94
CA GLU A 148 -17.08 -14.21 11.94
C GLU A 148 -17.15 -12.70 12.19
N MET A 149 -16.04 -11.97 12.00
CA MET A 149 -16.02 -10.51 12.08
C MET A 149 -16.52 -9.86 10.78
N CYS A 150 -16.58 -10.62 9.70
CA CYS A 150 -16.92 -10.14 8.36
C CYS A 150 -18.38 -10.34 7.99
N ALA A 151 -19.25 -10.70 8.95
CA ALA A 151 -20.69 -10.83 8.73
C ALA A 151 -21.32 -9.54 8.16
N ASP A 152 -20.90 -8.38 8.67
CA ASP A 152 -21.13 -7.08 8.03
C ASP A 152 -19.84 -6.63 7.33
N ARG A 153 -19.80 -6.80 6.01
CA ARG A 153 -18.64 -6.46 5.18
C ARG A 153 -18.31 -4.97 5.20
N SER A 154 -19.32 -4.11 5.28
CA SER A 154 -19.09 -2.65 5.28
C SER A 154 -18.43 -2.23 6.59
N GLN A 155 -18.89 -2.77 7.71
CA GLN A 155 -18.29 -2.49 9.01
C GLN A 155 -16.89 -3.08 9.13
N ALA A 156 -16.70 -4.34 8.71
CA ALA A 156 -15.38 -4.96 8.69
C ALA A 156 -14.36 -4.16 7.87
N ALA A 157 -14.75 -3.66 6.68
CA ALA A 157 -13.90 -2.82 5.86
C ALA A 157 -13.56 -1.48 6.54
N LYS A 158 -14.52 -0.83 7.21
CA LYS A 158 -14.27 0.42 7.97
C LYS A 158 -13.29 0.20 9.12
N ILE A 159 -13.45 -0.90 9.87
CA ILE A 159 -12.55 -1.29 10.94
C ILE A 159 -11.15 -1.54 10.37
N ALA A 160 -11.05 -2.34 9.31
CA ALA A 160 -9.78 -2.61 8.64
C ALA A 160 -9.09 -1.33 8.19
N LEU A 161 -9.76 -0.44 7.45
CA LEU A 161 -9.18 0.82 6.98
C LEU A 161 -8.68 1.72 8.12
N ARG A 162 -9.41 1.79 9.24
CA ARG A 162 -8.95 2.53 10.43
C ARG A 162 -7.73 1.90 11.06
N LEU A 163 -7.69 0.56 11.11
CA LEU A 163 -6.53 -0.17 11.61
C LEU A 163 -5.32 -0.03 10.70
N LEU A 164 -5.48 -0.02 9.38
CA LEU A 164 -4.37 0.24 8.46
C LEU A 164 -3.71 1.59 8.77
N ASN A 165 -4.50 2.65 8.94
CA ASN A 165 -3.96 3.95 9.34
C ASN A 165 -3.17 3.87 10.66
N TRP A 166 -3.80 3.31 11.69
CA TRP A 166 -3.18 3.21 13.01
C TRP A 166 -1.91 2.36 12.99
N LEU A 167 -1.92 1.23 12.28
CA LEU A 167 -0.77 0.32 12.16
C LEU A 167 0.39 0.97 11.40
N VAL A 168 0.13 1.77 10.37
CA VAL A 168 1.19 2.51 9.68
C VAL A 168 1.82 3.57 10.58
N GLU A 169 1.05 4.19 11.48
CA GLU A 169 1.56 5.16 12.46
C GLU A 169 2.35 4.50 13.60
N HIS A 170 1.93 3.31 14.05
CA HIS A 170 2.48 2.63 15.24
C HIS A 170 3.53 1.56 14.90
N GLY A 171 3.56 1.10 13.65
CA GLY A 171 4.45 0.06 13.17
C GLY A 171 4.04 -1.36 13.59
N ARG A 172 5.02 -2.25 13.58
CA ARG A 172 4.84 -3.68 13.87
C ARG A 172 4.28 -3.91 15.28
N ILE A 173 3.28 -4.78 15.39
CA ILE A 173 2.76 -5.25 16.68
C ILE A 173 3.50 -6.53 17.08
N GLY A 174 4.32 -6.43 18.13
CA GLY A 174 5.12 -7.55 18.64
C GLY A 174 4.47 -8.37 19.75
N GLN A 175 3.40 -7.85 20.36
CA GLN A 175 2.67 -8.49 21.46
C GLN A 175 1.18 -8.23 21.31
N THR A 176 0.35 -9.10 21.88
CA THR A 176 -1.11 -8.94 21.89
C THR A 176 -1.51 -7.58 22.42
N PHE A 177 -2.37 -6.87 21.69
CA PHE A 177 -2.78 -5.51 21.99
C PHE A 177 -4.31 -5.40 21.97
N ALA A 178 -4.90 -5.05 23.12
CA ALA A 178 -6.35 -4.86 23.27
C ALA A 178 -6.71 -3.37 23.23
N PHE A 179 -7.80 -3.03 22.55
CA PHE A 179 -8.29 -1.67 22.40
C PHE A 179 -9.81 -1.64 22.19
N THR A 180 -10.40 -0.45 22.27
CA THR A 180 -11.83 -0.26 22.03
C THR A 180 -12.07 0.08 20.57
N GLY A 181 -12.94 -0.69 19.91
CA GLY A 181 -13.36 -0.50 18.54
C GLY A 181 -14.27 0.72 18.33
N PRO A 182 -14.59 1.02 17.05
CA PRO A 182 -15.44 2.14 16.66
C PRO A 182 -16.78 2.23 17.38
N ASP A 183 -17.40 1.09 17.67
CA ASP A 183 -18.74 0.97 18.22
C ASP A 183 -18.69 0.68 19.74
N GLY A 184 -17.51 0.82 20.36
CA GLY A 184 -17.30 0.58 21.79
C GLY A 184 -16.98 -0.88 22.13
N GLU A 185 -16.89 -1.76 21.13
CA GLU A 185 -16.62 -3.18 21.32
C GLU A 185 -15.14 -3.45 21.66
N PRO A 186 -14.82 -4.41 22.54
CA PRO A 186 -13.43 -4.78 22.78
C PRO A 186 -12.87 -5.51 21.57
N LEU A 187 -11.76 -5.02 21.04
CA LEU A 187 -11.01 -5.62 19.95
C LEU A 187 -9.60 -5.96 20.40
N VAL A 188 -9.02 -7.00 19.82
CA VAL A 188 -7.67 -7.47 20.14
C VAL A 188 -6.93 -7.77 18.85
N LEU A 189 -5.71 -7.25 18.74
CA LEU A 189 -4.73 -7.60 17.72
C LEU A 189 -3.76 -8.62 18.30
N GLU A 190 -3.63 -9.78 17.67
CA GLU A 190 -2.65 -10.81 18.05
C GLU A 190 -1.68 -11.11 16.90
N PRO A 191 -0.36 -10.93 17.10
CA PRO A 191 0.63 -11.28 16.10
C PRO A 191 0.79 -12.80 15.99
N GLN A 192 0.65 -13.33 14.77
CA GLN A 192 0.82 -14.74 14.48
C GLN A 192 2.30 -15.08 14.20
N GLY A 193 3.16 -14.90 15.21
CA GLY A 193 4.56 -15.34 15.18
C GLY A 193 5.30 -15.01 13.87
N GLU A 194 5.89 -16.04 13.25
CA GLU A 194 6.72 -15.94 12.03
C GLU A 194 5.93 -15.73 10.73
N THR A 195 4.60 -15.87 10.75
CA THR A 195 3.79 -15.83 9.51
C THR A 195 3.65 -14.44 8.92
N GLY A 196 4.00 -13.39 9.68
CA GLY A 196 3.79 -12.00 9.26
C GLY A 196 2.32 -11.59 9.30
N PHE A 197 1.41 -12.36 9.89
CA PHE A 197 0.02 -11.95 10.05
C PHE A 197 -0.25 -11.34 11.42
N LEU A 198 -1.20 -10.40 11.45
CA LEU A 198 -1.77 -9.79 12.64
C LEU A 198 -3.27 -10.06 12.63
N HIS A 199 -3.73 -10.94 13.52
CA HIS A 199 -5.13 -11.34 13.60
C HIS A 199 -5.92 -10.36 14.45
N LEU A 200 -7.08 -9.95 13.96
CA LEU A 200 -8.06 -9.19 14.71
C LEU A 200 -9.15 -10.14 15.23
N TRP A 201 -9.53 -10.00 16.50
CA TRP A 201 -10.74 -10.63 17.03
C TRP A 201 -11.42 -9.77 18.08
N ARG A 202 -12.64 -10.17 18.44
CA ARG A 202 -13.37 -9.55 19.56
C ARG A 202 -12.85 -10.07 20.89
N GLY A 203 -12.56 -9.17 21.81
CA GLY A 203 -12.20 -9.50 23.19
C GLY A 203 -13.42 -9.97 23.98
N ALA A 204 -13.17 -10.63 25.12
CA ALA A 204 -14.21 -10.86 26.12
C ALA A 204 -14.60 -9.52 26.78
N THR A 205 -15.91 -9.29 26.96
CA THR A 205 -16.46 -8.19 27.76
C THR A 205 -16.32 -8.44 29.25
#